data_AF-G0NHC3-F1
#
_entry.id   AF-G0NHC3-F1
#
_cell.length_a   1.000
_cell.length_b   1.000
_cell.length_c   1.000
_cell.angle_alpha   90.00
_cell.angle_beta   90.00
_cell.angle_gamma   90.00
#
_symmetry.space_group_name_H-M   'P 1'
#
loop_
_entity.id
_entity.type
_entity.pdbx_description
1 polymer ?
#
loop_
_entity_poly.entity_id
_entity_poly.type
_entity_poly.pdbx_seq_one_letter_code
_entity_poly.pdbx_strand_id
1 'polypeptide(L)'
;MAPCMMPQDCPCIHRGTFDSDWLQANKPAIFNQYSQYEFSTPEVTYPECTAIIATCLPNAKIAYLYTNGTLSLDQVNPLVLDEIYCKDGHWLKTGFDWTDINGIDNNIKSTNISCYHKK
;
A
#
# COMPACT_ATOMS: atom_id res chain seq x y z
N MET A 1 -18.16 -0.64 -32.36
CA MET A 1 -16.88 -0.99 -31.73
C MET A 1 -16.86 -0.29 -30.39
N ALA A 2 -16.75 -1.05 -29.29
CA ALA A 2 -16.94 -0.57 -27.93
C ALA A 2 -15.95 0.55 -27.56
N PRO A 3 -16.34 1.54 -26.74
CA PRO A 3 -15.39 2.48 -26.17
C PRO A 3 -14.43 1.69 -25.28
N CYS A 4 -13.13 1.82 -25.55
CA CYS A 4 -12.10 1.32 -24.65
C CYS A 4 -12.27 2.04 -23.31
N MET A 5 -12.92 1.40 -22.34
CA MET A 5 -12.86 1.77 -20.93
C MET A 5 -11.42 1.51 -20.48
N MET A 6 -10.53 2.47 -20.73
CA MET A 6 -9.33 2.59 -19.93
C MET A 6 -9.83 2.80 -18.50
N PRO A 7 -9.38 2.01 -17.49
CA PRO A 7 -9.71 2.34 -16.11
C PRO A 7 -9.18 3.75 -15.90
N GLN A 8 -10.07 4.68 -15.56
CA GLN A 8 -9.65 6.02 -15.17
C GLN A 8 -8.73 5.81 -13.97
N ASP A 9 -7.43 6.04 -14.17
CA ASP A 9 -6.43 6.01 -13.11
C ASP A 9 -6.99 6.82 -11.95
N CYS A 10 -7.11 6.17 -10.80
CA CYS A 10 -7.75 6.79 -9.66
C CYS A 10 -7.00 8.08 -9.31
N PRO A 11 -7.64 9.27 -9.29
CA PRO A 11 -6.93 10.54 -9.21
C PRO A 11 -6.34 10.82 -7.82
N CYS A 12 -6.55 9.91 -6.86
CA CYS A 12 -6.00 9.99 -5.52
C CYS A 12 -4.57 9.45 -5.45
N ILE A 13 -3.88 9.77 -4.37
CA ILE A 13 -2.53 9.26 -4.13
C ILE A 13 -2.50 7.73 -4.15
N HIS A 14 -1.54 7.16 -4.87
CA HIS A 14 -1.33 5.71 -4.88
C HIS A 14 -0.51 5.28 -3.66
N ARG A 15 -0.78 4.08 -3.15
CA ARG A 15 -0.04 3.47 -2.05
C ARG A 15 1.43 3.28 -2.45
N GLY A 16 2.34 3.79 -1.63
CA GLY A 16 3.77 3.58 -1.84
C GLY A 16 4.16 2.11 -1.64
N THR A 17 5.08 1.61 -2.46
CA THR A 17 5.59 0.24 -2.38
C THR A 17 7.12 0.23 -2.28
N PHE A 18 7.69 -0.85 -1.75
CA PHE A 18 9.14 -1.06 -1.75
C PHE A 18 9.52 -2.53 -1.96
N ASP A 19 10.75 -2.75 -2.38
CA ASP A 19 11.41 -4.06 -2.50
C ASP A 19 12.73 -4.07 -1.72
N SER A 20 13.46 -5.17 -1.81
CA SER A 20 14.74 -5.37 -1.13
C SER A 20 15.80 -4.35 -1.55
N ASP A 21 15.90 -4.04 -2.85
CA ASP A 21 16.89 -3.11 -3.39
C ASP A 21 16.63 -1.68 -2.91
N TRP A 22 15.36 -1.25 -2.95
CA TRP A 22 14.95 0.03 -2.40
C TRP A 22 15.22 0.12 -0.90
N LEU A 23 14.91 -0.96 -0.15
CA LEU A 23 15.14 -0.99 1.30
C LEU A 23 16.63 -0.91 1.63
N GLN A 24 17.48 -1.61 0.87
CA GLN A 24 18.93 -1.56 1.02
C GLN A 24 19.49 -0.15 0.74
N ALA A 25 19.03 0.51 -0.32
CA ALA A 25 19.51 1.82 -0.72
C ALA A 25 19.01 2.95 0.19
N ASN A 26 17.75 2.91 0.65
CA ASN A 26 17.11 4.02 1.34
C ASN A 26 17.08 3.86 2.87
N LYS A 27 17.08 2.61 3.37
CA LYS A 27 16.97 2.27 4.80
C LYS A 27 17.92 1.11 5.18
N PRO A 28 19.24 1.26 4.99
CA PRO A 28 20.20 0.16 5.16
C PRO A 28 20.19 -0.45 6.57
N ALA A 29 19.91 0.33 7.61
CA ALA A 29 19.77 -0.17 8.98
C ALA A 29 18.62 -1.18 9.12
N ILE A 30 17.46 -0.88 8.51
CA ILE A 30 16.29 -1.77 8.50
C ILE A 30 16.60 -3.00 7.66
N PHE A 31 17.18 -2.82 6.48
CA PHE A 31 17.57 -3.93 5.61
C PHE A 31 18.47 -4.94 6.35
N ASN A 32 19.48 -4.45 7.07
CA ASN A 32 20.38 -5.31 7.84
C ASN A 32 19.67 -6.05 8.98
N GLN A 33 18.78 -5.36 9.70
CA GLN A 33 17.98 -5.95 10.79
C GLN A 33 17.06 -7.08 10.28
N TYR A 34 16.53 -6.94 9.06
CA TYR A 34 15.57 -7.88 8.46
C TYR A 34 16.19 -8.72 7.32
N SER A 35 17.50 -8.92 7.33
CA SER A 35 18.26 -9.60 6.28
C SER A 35 17.84 -11.06 6.00
N GLN A 36 17.17 -11.70 6.98
CA GLN A 36 16.56 -13.03 6.88
C GLN A 36 15.28 -13.08 6.03
N TYR A 37 14.75 -11.93 5.63
CA TYR A 37 13.57 -11.79 4.79
C TYR A 37 13.96 -11.29 3.40
N GLU A 38 13.11 -11.58 2.44
CA GLU A 38 13.13 -11.01 1.09
C GLU A 38 11.87 -10.17 0.89
N PHE A 39 12.05 -8.97 0.34
CA PHE A 39 11.00 -8.00 0.08
C PHE A 39 10.79 -7.79 -1.42
N SER A 40 9.53 -7.76 -1.85
CA SER A 40 9.13 -7.51 -3.24
C SER A 40 7.89 -6.62 -3.31
N THR A 41 7.69 -5.94 -4.44
CA THR A 41 6.53 -5.07 -4.60
C THR A 41 5.23 -5.90 -4.73
N PRO A 42 4.15 -5.54 -4.00
CA PRO A 42 2.85 -6.15 -4.19
C PRO A 42 2.21 -5.65 -5.49
N GLU A 43 1.28 -6.44 -6.02
CA GLU A 43 0.33 -5.96 -7.01
C GLU A 43 -0.73 -5.11 -6.30
N VAL A 44 -0.81 -3.82 -6.63
CA VAL A 44 -1.77 -2.90 -6.03
C VAL A 44 -2.82 -2.49 -7.07
N THR A 45 -4.09 -2.63 -6.72
CA THR A 45 -5.23 -2.27 -7.57
C THR A 45 -6.18 -1.31 -6.85
N TYR A 46 -6.88 -0.50 -7.65
CA TYR A 46 -7.79 0.56 -7.19
C TYR A 46 -9.17 0.39 -7.83
N PRO A 47 -9.89 -0.71 -7.55
CA PRO A 47 -11.16 -1.00 -8.22
C PRO A 47 -12.16 0.14 -7.97
N GLU A 48 -12.68 0.70 -9.08
CA GLU A 48 -13.69 1.76 -9.09
C GLU A 48 -13.38 2.98 -8.21
N CYS A 49 -12.11 3.21 -7.83
CA CYS A 49 -11.74 4.21 -6.84
C CYS A 49 -12.43 4.08 -5.47
N THR A 50 -12.89 2.88 -5.10
CA THR A 50 -13.60 2.62 -3.83
C THR A 50 -12.88 1.66 -2.89
N ALA A 51 -11.75 1.10 -3.33
CA ALA A 51 -10.87 0.31 -2.48
C ALA A 51 -9.41 0.41 -2.94
N ILE A 52 -8.50 0.04 -2.04
CA ILE A 52 -7.09 -0.25 -2.34
C ILE A 52 -6.85 -1.70 -1.94
N ILE A 53 -6.50 -2.53 -2.93
CA ILE A 53 -6.22 -3.94 -2.71
C ILE A 53 -4.76 -4.19 -3.07
N ALA A 54 -3.97 -4.70 -2.13
CA ALA A 54 -2.59 -5.09 -2.36
C ALA A 54 -2.42 -6.60 -2.15
N THR A 55 -1.92 -7.27 -3.18
CA THR A 55 -1.80 -8.73 -3.22
C THR A 55 -0.34 -9.14 -3.38
N CYS A 56 0.06 -10.13 -2.58
CA CYS A 56 1.34 -10.80 -2.68
C CYS A 56 1.17 -12.23 -3.21
N LEU A 57 2.28 -12.82 -3.66
CA LEU A 57 2.32 -14.24 -4.00
C LEU A 57 1.83 -15.12 -2.83
N PRO A 58 1.26 -16.32 -3.09
CA PRO A 58 0.55 -17.12 -2.08
C PRO A 58 1.32 -17.45 -0.79
N ASN A 59 2.66 -17.43 -0.83
CA ASN A 59 3.52 -17.74 0.32
C ASN A 59 4.13 -16.50 0.98
N ALA A 60 3.79 -15.31 0.48
CA ALA A 60 4.26 -14.04 1.01
C ALA A 60 3.14 -13.35 1.82
N LYS A 61 3.57 -12.54 2.79
CA LYS A 61 2.72 -11.71 3.64
C LYS A 61 2.99 -10.24 3.36
N ILE A 62 2.11 -9.35 3.82
CA ILE A 62 2.30 -7.92 3.66
C ILE A 62 3.16 -7.39 4.83
N ALA A 63 4.08 -6.48 4.53
CA ALA A 63 4.86 -5.70 5.47
C ALA A 63 4.54 -4.22 5.31
N TYR A 64 4.51 -3.50 6.43
CA TYR A 64 4.36 -2.05 6.47
C TYR A 64 5.66 -1.40 6.90
N LEU A 65 6.12 -0.44 6.10
CA LEU A 65 7.18 0.48 6.45
C LEU A 65 6.57 1.86 6.71
N TYR A 66 6.54 2.25 7.97
CA TYR A 66 6.09 3.57 8.38
C TYR A 66 7.17 4.63 8.12
N THR A 67 6.77 5.89 7.92
CA THR A 67 7.69 7.02 7.70
C THR A 67 8.72 7.20 8.82
N ASN A 68 8.38 6.83 10.05
CA ASN A 68 9.30 6.85 11.20
C ASN A 68 10.39 5.75 11.13
N GLY A 69 10.38 4.89 10.10
CA GLY A 69 11.32 3.79 9.93
C GLY A 69 10.94 2.50 10.68
N THR A 70 9.74 2.40 11.23
CA THR A 70 9.24 1.15 11.82
C THR A 70 8.81 0.19 10.71
N LEU A 71 9.27 -1.06 10.78
CA LEU A 71 8.81 -2.14 9.91
C LEU A 71 7.92 -3.10 10.72
N SER A 72 6.69 -3.34 10.25
CA SER A 72 5.75 -4.31 10.82
C SER A 72 5.52 -5.44 9.83
N LEU A 73 5.64 -6.69 10.28
CA LEU A 73 5.57 -7.90 9.44
C LEU A 73 4.25 -8.69 9.62
N ASP A 74 3.26 -8.21 10.36
CA ASP A 74 2.10 -9.06 10.72
C ASP A 74 0.83 -8.79 9.88
N GLN A 75 0.98 -8.30 8.65
CA GLN A 75 -0.17 -7.95 7.82
C GLN A 75 -0.64 -9.13 6.97
N VAL A 76 -1.96 -9.25 6.86
CA VAL A 76 -2.64 -10.28 6.07
C VAL A 76 -2.43 -10.03 4.58
N ASN A 77 -2.33 -11.11 3.80
CA ASN A 77 -2.34 -11.10 2.34
C ASN A 77 -3.65 -11.77 1.85
N PRO A 78 -4.47 -11.12 1.01
CA PRO A 78 -4.32 -9.74 0.51
C PRO A 78 -4.59 -8.71 1.60
N LEU A 79 -3.95 -7.55 1.46
CA LEU A 79 -4.36 -6.35 2.17
C LEU A 79 -5.54 -5.74 1.43
N VAL A 80 -6.66 -5.59 2.12
CA VAL A 80 -7.86 -4.93 1.60
C VAL A 80 -8.14 -3.69 2.46
N LEU A 81 -8.14 -2.53 1.83
CA LEU A 81 -8.69 -1.30 2.38
C LEU A 81 -9.91 -0.92 1.55
N ASP A 82 -11.08 -1.30 2.03
CA ASP A 82 -12.39 -1.05 1.44
C ASP A 82 -13.13 0.05 2.21
N GLU A 83 -14.39 0.29 1.84
CA GLU A 83 -15.22 1.36 2.41
C GLU A 83 -14.57 2.73 2.31
N ILE A 84 -13.80 2.97 1.26
CA ILE A 84 -13.20 4.26 0.98
C ILE A 84 -13.69 4.79 -0.37
N TYR A 85 -13.41 6.04 -0.67
CA TYR A 85 -13.60 6.60 -2.00
C TYR A 85 -12.59 7.70 -2.26
N CYS A 86 -12.28 7.89 -3.54
CA CYS A 86 -11.44 8.99 -3.98
C CYS A 86 -12.27 10.24 -4.26
N LYS A 87 -11.93 11.37 -3.65
CA LYS A 87 -12.54 12.67 -3.96
C LYS A 87 -11.53 13.79 -3.83
N ASP A 88 -11.49 14.67 -4.82
CA ASP A 88 -10.59 15.82 -4.90
C ASP A 88 -9.10 15.45 -4.63
N GLY A 89 -8.68 14.27 -5.08
CA GLY A 89 -7.31 13.76 -4.91
C GLY A 89 -7.00 13.13 -3.55
N HIS A 90 -8.00 12.99 -2.67
CA HIS A 90 -7.84 12.40 -1.34
C HIS A 90 -8.71 11.16 -1.12
N TRP A 91 -8.17 10.21 -0.37
CA TRP A 91 -8.91 9.03 0.09
C TRP A 91 -9.73 9.34 1.35
N LEU A 92 -11.02 9.06 1.29
CA LEU A 92 -11.99 9.32 2.35
C LEU A 92 -12.74 8.03 2.75
N LYS A 93 -13.24 7.93 3.98
CA LYS A 93 -14.06 6.80 4.41
C LYS A 93 -15.52 7.00 4.02
N THR A 94 -16.16 5.95 3.52
CA THR A 94 -17.60 5.92 3.29
C THR A 94 -18.36 6.08 4.61
N GLY A 95 -19.37 6.95 4.62
CA GLY A 95 -20.18 7.22 5.81
C GLY A 95 -19.56 8.18 6.83
N PHE A 96 -18.36 8.71 6.57
CA PHE A 96 -17.76 9.78 7.36
C PHE A 96 -17.77 11.10 6.60
N ASP A 97 -18.11 12.19 7.31
CA ASP A 97 -18.08 13.53 6.75
C ASP A 97 -16.65 13.97 6.43
N TRP A 98 -16.54 14.93 5.52
CA TRP A 98 -15.32 15.46 4.91
C TRP A 98 -14.20 15.94 5.88
N THR A 99 -14.47 15.99 7.17
CA THR A 99 -13.57 16.47 8.21
C THR A 99 -12.51 15.46 8.65
N ASP A 100 -12.65 14.17 8.32
CA ASP A 100 -11.70 13.11 8.72
C ASP A 100 -10.70 12.69 7.62
N ILE A 101 -10.39 13.63 6.71
CA ILE A 101 -9.32 13.48 5.71
C ILE A 101 -7.96 13.15 6.35
N ASN A 102 -7.81 13.45 7.64
CA ASN A 102 -6.58 13.25 8.40
C ASN A 102 -6.30 11.79 8.75
N GLY A 103 -7.27 10.87 8.66
CA GLY A 103 -7.07 9.47 9.00
C GLY A 103 -6.47 8.64 7.86
N ILE A 104 -7.27 8.44 6.81
CA ILE A 104 -6.96 7.49 5.73
C ILE A 104 -5.86 8.00 4.81
N ASP A 105 -6.00 9.22 4.29
CA ASP A 105 -5.05 9.79 3.34
C ASP A 105 -3.64 9.91 3.94
N ASN A 106 -3.57 10.33 5.22
CA ASN A 106 -2.31 10.38 5.95
C ASN A 106 -1.72 8.98 6.18
N ASN A 107 -2.55 7.95 6.42
CA ASN A 107 -2.05 6.57 6.51
C ASN A 107 -1.42 6.12 5.19
N ILE A 108 -2.07 6.43 4.06
CA ILE A 108 -1.57 6.08 2.72
C ILE A 108 -0.27 6.82 2.40
N LYS A 109 -0.17 8.10 2.76
CA LYS A 109 1.05 8.91 2.61
C LYS A 109 2.21 8.47 3.51
N SER A 110 1.91 7.97 4.71
CA SER A 110 2.91 7.67 5.74
C SER A 110 3.33 6.21 5.83
N THR A 111 2.74 5.34 5.00
CA THR A 111 2.98 3.89 5.06
C THR A 111 3.25 3.35 3.65
N ASN A 112 4.46 2.84 3.45
CA ASN A 112 4.78 2.04 2.28
C ASN A 112 4.54 0.56 2.57
N ILE A 113 4.12 -0.19 1.57
CA ILE A 113 3.83 -1.61 1.70
C ILE A 113 4.79 -2.46 0.87
N SER A 114 5.04 -3.69 1.32
CA SER A 114 5.85 -4.67 0.58
C SER A 114 5.33 -6.07 0.83
N CYS A 115 5.57 -6.98 -0.10
CA CYS A 115 5.48 -8.40 0.14
C CYS A 115 6.74 -8.86 0.82
N TYR A 116 6.62 -9.72 1.82
CA TYR A 116 7.78 -10.36 2.44
C TYR A 116 7.58 -11.87 2.58
N HIS A 117 8.67 -12.61 2.44
CA HIS A 117 8.76 -14.00 2.88
C HIS A 117 10.12 -14.26 3.50
N LYS A 118 10.20 -15.32 4.30
CA LYS A 118 11.46 -15.77 4.88
C LYS A 118 12.28 -16.48 3.79
N LYS A 119 13.59 -16.25 3.78
CA LYS A 119 14.55 -16.99 2.93
C LYS A 119 14.75 -18.42 3.43
#